data_AF-A0A7J9EG23-F1
#
_entry.id   AF-A0A7J9EG23-F1
#
_cell.length_a   1.000
_cell.length_b   1.000
_cell.length_c   1.000
_cell.angle_alpha   90.00
_cell.angle_beta   90.00
_cell.angle_gamma   90.00
#
_symmetry.space_group_name_H-M   'P 1'
#
loop_
_entity.id
_entity.type
_entity.pdbx_description
1 polymer ?
#
loop_
_entity_poly.entity_id
_entity_poly.type
_entity_poly.pdbx_seq_one_letter_code
_entity_poly.pdbx_strand_id
1 'polypeptide(L)'
;MEEEKMNLRLDMDVQKLEIEKLRKVKNKAEGDLDSLKTDYKKLCFSMRTAGLGKTSKQWSQEIQEESIKANRWEIKFQEAQMRNETLEKASLGKIEQMKRRVEELEMALQNCEMWIEFLEAKVADYLQTLAVQIDILSVKYELESDRGQELAPLLRKIKVLSIRAKSYM
;
A
#
# COMPACT_ATOMS: atom_id res chain seq x y z
N MET A 1 -101.34 0.17 63.66
CA MET A 1 -101.14 -1.13 62.99
C MET A 1 -100.98 -1.04 61.47
N GLU A 2 -101.72 -0.20 60.72
CA GLU A 2 -101.48 -0.08 59.26
C GLU A 2 -100.21 0.71 58.90
N GLU A 3 -99.89 1.77 59.65
CA GLU A 3 -98.73 2.63 59.41
C GLU A 3 -97.38 1.90 59.61
N GLU A 4 -97.26 1.10 60.67
CA GLU A 4 -96.08 0.25 60.92
C GLU A 4 -95.88 -0.83 59.83
N LYS A 5 -96.97 -1.39 59.30
CA LYS A 5 -96.94 -2.35 58.19
C LYS A 5 -96.50 -1.71 56.87
N MET A 6 -96.85 -0.44 56.66
CA MET A 6 -96.45 0.32 55.48
C MET A 6 -94.96 0.71 55.56
N ASN A 7 -94.47 1.11 56.74
CA ASN A 7 -93.06 1.41 56.97
C ASN A 7 -92.15 0.18 56.76
N LEU A 8 -92.55 -0.99 57.27
CA LEU A 8 -91.80 -2.24 57.04
C LEU A 8 -91.70 -2.63 55.56
N ARG A 9 -92.73 -2.33 54.76
CA ARG A 9 -92.69 -2.55 53.30
C ARG A 9 -91.72 -1.60 52.60
N LEU A 10 -91.75 -0.32 52.97
CA LEU A 10 -90.84 0.69 52.41
C LEU A 10 -89.38 0.35 52.71
N ASP A 11 -89.05 -0.07 53.94
CA ASP A 11 -87.69 -0.51 54.31
C ASP A 11 -87.22 -1.73 53.52
N MET A 12 -88.10 -2.70 53.32
CA MET A 12 -87.79 -3.92 52.56
C MET A 12 -87.53 -3.61 51.07
N ASP A 13 -88.27 -2.66 50.49
CA ASP A 13 -88.05 -2.19 49.11
C ASP A 13 -86.76 -1.38 48.97
N VAL A 14 -86.40 -0.57 49.98
CA VAL A 14 -85.12 0.17 50.05
C VAL A 14 -83.94 -0.81 50.11
N GLN A 15 -83.99 -1.81 50.99
CA GLN A 15 -82.95 -2.83 51.09
C GLN A 15 -82.77 -3.60 49.77
N LYS A 16 -83.87 -3.95 49.11
CA LYS A 16 -83.84 -4.64 47.81
C LYS A 16 -83.19 -3.78 46.73
N LEU A 17 -83.47 -2.47 46.72
CA LEU A 17 -82.86 -1.52 45.80
C LEU A 17 -81.34 -1.36 46.04
N GLU A 18 -80.91 -1.34 47.30
CA GLU A 18 -79.49 -1.30 47.67
C GLU A 18 -78.74 -2.57 47.27
N ILE A 19 -79.32 -3.74 47.53
CA ILE A 19 -78.74 -5.04 47.12
C ILE A 19 -78.56 -5.09 45.60
N GLU A 20 -79.55 -4.61 44.83
CA GLU A 20 -79.46 -4.59 43.37
C GLU A 20 -78.38 -3.62 42.86
N LYS A 21 -78.21 -2.45 43.50
CA LYS A 21 -77.11 -1.52 43.20
C LYS A 21 -75.75 -2.17 43.50
N LEU A 22 -75.60 -2.81 44.65
CA LEU A 22 -74.38 -3.53 45.03
C LEU A 22 -74.07 -4.65 44.04
N ARG A 23 -75.08 -5.40 43.59
CA ARG A 23 -74.93 -6.45 42.58
C ARG A 23 -74.42 -5.89 41.25
N LYS A 24 -74.96 -4.76 40.79
CA LYS A 24 -74.51 -4.11 39.55
C LYS A 24 -73.06 -3.62 39.65
N VAL A 25 -72.71 -2.99 40.77
CA VAL A 25 -71.33 -2.52 41.02
C VAL A 25 -70.37 -3.71 41.08
N LYS A 26 -70.73 -4.79 41.78
CA LYS A 26 -69.93 -6.02 41.87
C LYS A 26 -69.69 -6.62 40.48
N ASN A 27 -70.75 -6.83 39.70
CA ASN A 27 -70.64 -7.45 38.37
C ASN A 27 -69.78 -6.61 37.42
N LYS A 28 -69.85 -5.27 37.52
CA LYS A 28 -68.98 -4.38 36.75
C LYS A 28 -67.51 -4.52 37.18
N ALA A 29 -67.24 -4.49 38.49
CA ALA A 29 -65.90 -4.66 39.03
C ALA A 29 -65.28 -6.02 38.65
N GLU A 30 -66.09 -7.07 38.58
CA GLU A 30 -65.68 -8.41 38.15
C GLU A 30 -65.29 -8.44 36.66
N GLY A 31 -66.06 -7.76 35.80
CA GLY A 31 -65.71 -7.58 34.39
C GLY A 31 -64.42 -6.76 34.18
N ASP A 32 -64.25 -5.68 34.94
CA ASP A 32 -63.04 -4.84 34.89
C ASP A 32 -61.80 -5.64 35.32
N LEU A 33 -61.94 -6.52 36.33
CA LEU A 33 -60.88 -7.42 36.79
C LEU A 33 -60.45 -8.42 35.71
N ASP A 34 -61.41 -9.02 35.01
CA ASP A 34 -61.12 -9.97 33.92
C ASP A 34 -60.48 -9.29 32.71
N SER A 35 -60.89 -8.06 32.37
CA SER A 35 -60.24 -7.25 31.34
C SER A 35 -58.78 -6.98 31.71
N LEU A 36 -58.53 -6.49 32.93
CA LEU A 36 -57.19 -6.17 33.42
C LEU A 36 -56.27 -7.40 33.41
N LYS A 37 -56.78 -8.57 33.82
CA LYS A 37 -56.06 -9.84 33.78
C LYS A 37 -55.68 -10.24 32.35
N THR A 38 -56.56 -9.96 31.38
CA THR A 38 -56.32 -10.25 29.97
C THR A 38 -55.26 -9.32 29.38
N ASP A 39 -55.33 -8.03 29.69
CA ASP A 39 -54.36 -7.03 29.24
C ASP A 39 -52.98 -7.25 29.85
N TYR A 40 -52.92 -7.61 31.13
CA TYR A 40 -51.67 -8.00 31.80
C TYR A 40 -50.99 -9.20 31.12
N LYS A 41 -51.76 -10.24 30.77
CA LYS A 41 -51.21 -11.40 30.04
C LYS A 41 -50.69 -11.02 28.67
N LYS A 42 -51.42 -10.18 27.92
CA LYS A 42 -50.96 -9.66 26.61
C LYS A 42 -49.66 -8.88 26.74
N LEU A 43 -49.56 -8.01 27.74
CA LEU A 43 -48.35 -7.23 28.01
C LEU A 43 -47.14 -8.13 28.26
N CYS A 44 -47.28 -9.15 29.12
CA CYS A 44 -46.20 -10.10 29.39
C CYS A 44 -45.76 -10.89 28.14
N PHE A 45 -46.71 -11.27 27.28
CA PHE A 45 -46.39 -11.92 26.01
C PHE A 45 -45.65 -10.98 25.06
N SER A 46 -46.12 -9.74 24.91
CA SER A 46 -45.46 -8.72 24.07
C SER A 46 -44.03 -8.43 24.53
N MET A 47 -43.78 -8.37 25.84
CA MET A 47 -42.42 -8.20 26.38
C MET A 47 -41.50 -9.37 26.04
N ARG A 48 -41.99 -10.61 26.07
CA ARG A 48 -41.19 -11.78 25.65
C ARG A 48 -40.90 -11.76 24.15
N THR A 49 -41.91 -11.45 23.33
CA THR A 49 -41.76 -11.40 21.86
C THR A 49 -40.84 -10.28 21.40
N ALA A 50 -40.89 -9.12 22.06
CA ALA A 50 -40.00 -7.98 21.77
C ALA A 50 -38.55 -8.19 22.25
N GLY A 51 -38.22 -9.34 22.84
CA GLY A 51 -36.88 -9.60 23.39
C GLY A 51 -36.57 -8.81 24.68
N LEU A 52 -37.55 -8.09 25.23
CA LEU A 52 -37.47 -7.36 26.50
C LEU A 52 -37.49 -8.30 27.72
N GLY A 53 -37.61 -9.62 27.50
CA GLY A 53 -37.55 -10.65 28.54
C GLY A 53 -36.15 -10.91 29.09
N LYS A 54 -35.10 -10.26 28.56
CA LYS A 54 -33.74 -10.38 29.10
C LYS A 54 -33.68 -9.81 30.51
N THR A 55 -33.10 -10.58 31.43
CA THR A 55 -32.86 -10.12 32.79
C THR A 55 -31.68 -9.14 32.80
N SER A 56 -31.69 -8.18 33.73
CA SER A 56 -30.58 -7.23 33.92
C SER A 56 -29.21 -7.92 34.01
N LYS A 57 -29.15 -9.08 34.66
CA LYS A 57 -27.94 -9.91 34.77
C LYS A 57 -27.38 -10.36 33.42
N GLN A 58 -28.24 -10.74 32.47
CA GLN A 58 -27.83 -11.14 31.13
C GLN A 58 -27.27 -9.95 30.35
N TRP A 59 -27.89 -8.78 30.45
CA TRP A 59 -27.36 -7.54 29.85
C TRP A 59 -26.00 -7.16 30.41
N SER A 60 -25.83 -7.24 31.74
CA SER A 60 -24.53 -6.99 32.36
C SER A 60 -23.46 -7.96 31.85
N GLN A 61 -23.81 -9.24 31.66
CA GLN A 61 -22.88 -10.23 31.13
C GLN A 61 -22.50 -9.95 29.67
N GLU A 62 -23.47 -9.66 28.79
CA GLU A 62 -23.21 -9.33 27.38
C GLU A 62 -22.30 -8.10 27.24
N ILE A 63 -22.55 -7.05 28.03
CA ILE A 63 -21.71 -5.83 28.04
C ILE A 63 -20.28 -6.16 28.48
N GLN A 64 -20.10 -7.02 29.48
CA GLN A 64 -18.78 -7.46 29.94
C GLN A 64 -18.06 -8.30 28.87
N GLU A 65 -18.77 -9.22 28.22
CA GLU A 65 -18.20 -10.05 27.16
C GLU A 65 -17.77 -9.20 25.94
N GLU A 66 -18.60 -8.25 25.52
CA GLU A 66 -18.25 -7.32 24.44
C GLU A 66 -17.12 -6.36 24.85
N SER A 67 -17.10 -5.89 26.10
CA SER A 67 -15.98 -5.11 26.63
C SER A 67 -14.65 -5.88 26.57
N ILE A 68 -14.64 -7.15 26.97
CA ILE A 68 -13.45 -8.01 26.88
C ILE A 68 -13.03 -8.21 25.41
N LYS A 69 -14.00 -8.41 24.49
CA LYS A 69 -13.70 -8.53 23.06
C LYS A 69 -13.12 -7.23 22.50
N ALA A 70 -13.67 -6.08 22.85
CA ALA A 70 -13.17 -4.76 22.45
C ALA A 70 -11.73 -4.55 22.94
N ASN A 71 -11.45 -4.84 24.21
CA ASN A 71 -10.09 -4.76 24.75
C ASN A 71 -9.11 -5.69 24.03
N ARG A 72 -9.54 -6.90 23.64
CA ARG A 72 -8.70 -7.79 22.82
C ARG A 72 -8.41 -7.22 21.43
N TRP A 73 -9.39 -6.57 20.80
CA TRP A 73 -9.18 -5.91 19.52
C TRP A 73 -8.24 -4.71 19.62
N GLU A 74 -8.35 -3.93 20.70
CA GLU A 74 -7.44 -2.83 20.98
C GLU A 74 -5.99 -3.32 21.07
N ILE A 75 -5.72 -4.38 21.83
CA ILE A 75 -4.37 -4.96 21.93
C ILE A 75 -3.85 -5.40 20.55
N LYS A 76 -4.67 -6.09 19.76
CA LYS A 76 -4.28 -6.53 18.41
C LYS A 76 -3.99 -5.36 17.47
N PHE A 77 -4.77 -4.29 17.59
CA PHE A 77 -4.58 -3.07 16.81
C PHE A 77 -3.23 -2.43 17.14
N GLN A 78 -2.94 -2.27 18.44
CA GLN A 78 -1.64 -1.74 18.91
C GLN A 78 -0.46 -2.62 18.46
N GLU A 79 -0.57 -3.94 18.56
CA GLU A 79 0.45 -4.86 18.05
C GLU A 79 0.68 -4.71 16.54
N ALA A 80 -0.40 -4.61 15.76
CA ALA A 80 -0.32 -4.43 14.32
C ALA A 80 0.33 -3.09 13.96
N GLN A 81 0.00 -2.03 14.69
CA GLN A 81 0.60 -0.70 14.53
C GLN A 81 2.11 -0.75 14.81
N MET A 82 2.53 -1.32 15.96
CA MET A 82 3.94 -1.46 16.30
C MET A 82 4.73 -2.27 15.27
N ARG A 83 4.13 -3.34 14.73
CA ARG A 83 4.73 -4.14 13.65
C ARG A 83 4.88 -3.32 12.38
N ASN A 84 3.85 -2.55 12.01
CA ASN A 84 3.91 -1.71 10.81
C ASN A 84 4.98 -0.63 10.92
N GLU A 85 5.04 0.08 12.05
CA GLU A 85 6.09 1.09 12.31
C GLU A 85 7.50 0.47 12.25
N THR A 86 7.66 -0.75 12.76
CA THR A 86 8.94 -1.47 12.70
C THR A 86 9.32 -1.80 11.24
N LEU A 87 8.36 -2.27 10.45
CA LEU A 87 8.56 -2.56 9.03
C LEU A 87 8.86 -1.31 8.21
N GLU A 88 8.18 -0.19 8.48
CA GLU A 88 8.43 1.10 7.85
C GLU A 88 9.84 1.62 8.17
N LYS A 89 10.29 1.53 9.43
CA LYS A 89 11.67 1.90 9.79
C LYS A 89 12.70 1.02 9.07
N ALA A 90 12.45 -0.28 8.98
CA ALA A 90 13.35 -1.21 8.29
C ALA A 90 13.41 -0.94 6.77
N SER A 91 12.27 -0.67 6.14
CA SER A 91 12.21 -0.37 4.71
C SER A 91 12.88 0.97 4.39
N LEU A 92 12.67 2.00 5.22
CA LEU A 92 13.32 3.29 5.10
C LEU A 92 14.85 3.17 5.23
N GLY A 93 15.34 2.38 6.20
CA GLY A 93 16.77 2.10 6.33
C GLY A 93 17.37 1.41 5.09
N LYS A 94 16.62 0.49 4.46
CA LYS A 94 17.05 -0.17 3.22
C LYS A 94 17.08 0.78 2.02
N ILE A 95 16.10 1.66 1.90
CA ILE A 95 16.07 2.71 0.86
C ILE A 95 17.29 3.61 1.01
N GLU A 96 17.61 4.03 2.23
CA GLU A 96 18.76 4.90 2.48
C GLU A 96 20.10 4.21 2.17
N GLN A 97 20.22 2.92 2.50
CA GLN A 97 21.38 2.12 2.08
C GLN A 97 21.50 2.03 0.56
N MET A 98 20.39 1.82 -0.15
CA MET A 98 20.38 1.75 -1.61
C MET A 98 20.77 3.09 -2.24
N LYS A 99 20.31 4.22 -1.70
CA LYS A 99 20.72 5.55 -2.15
C LYS A 99 22.23 5.74 -2.07
N ARG A 100 22.85 5.44 -0.92
CA ARG A 100 24.32 5.51 -0.78
C ARG A 100 25.05 4.65 -1.80
N ARG A 101 24.58 3.43 -2.06
CA ARG A 101 25.18 2.56 -3.08
C ARG A 101 25.02 3.11 -4.50
N VAL A 102 23.91 3.78 -4.80
CA VAL A 102 23.71 4.44 -6.08
C VAL A 102 24.70 5.59 -6.23
N GLU A 103 24.84 6.45 -5.22
CA GLU A 103 25.82 7.55 -5.22
C GLU A 103 27.26 7.03 -5.40
N GLU A 104 27.66 5.96 -4.70
CA GLU A 104 28.97 5.32 -4.87
C GLU A 104 29.19 4.82 -6.32
N LEU A 105 28.17 4.20 -6.92
CA LEU A 105 28.24 3.71 -8.29
C LEU A 105 28.28 4.84 -9.32
N GLU A 106 27.55 5.93 -9.09
CA GLU A 106 27.58 7.13 -9.94
C GLU A 106 28.98 7.76 -9.93
N MET A 107 29.61 7.89 -8.77
CA MET A 107 30.98 8.38 -8.65
C MET A 107 31.99 7.46 -9.37
N ALA A 108 31.82 6.14 -9.22
CA ALA A 108 32.66 5.17 -9.93
C ALA A 108 32.48 5.24 -11.45
N LEU A 109 31.24 5.42 -11.91
CA LEU A 109 30.92 5.58 -13.34
C LEU A 109 31.56 6.85 -13.91
N GLN A 110 31.41 7.99 -13.24
CA GLN A 110 32.05 9.25 -13.64
C GLN A 110 33.57 9.12 -13.72
N ASN A 111 34.18 8.39 -12.77
CA ASN A 111 35.61 8.10 -12.83
C ASN A 111 35.96 7.27 -14.06
N CYS A 112 35.21 6.21 -14.35
CA CYS A 112 35.42 5.40 -15.56
C CYS A 112 35.27 6.21 -16.86
N GLU A 113 34.26 7.08 -16.95
CA GLU A 113 34.04 7.98 -18.09
C GLU A 113 35.27 8.87 -18.32
N MET A 114 35.77 9.51 -17.26
CA MET A 114 36.98 10.32 -17.32
C MET A 114 38.21 9.54 -17.79
N TRP A 115 38.37 8.29 -17.33
CA TRP A 115 39.46 7.41 -17.77
C TRP A 115 39.36 7.02 -19.25
N ILE A 116 38.15 6.78 -19.75
CA ILE A 116 37.91 6.47 -21.15
C ILE A 116 38.29 7.67 -22.02
N GLU A 117 37.78 8.87 -21.71
CA GLU A 117 38.12 10.10 -22.44
C GLU A 117 39.63 10.35 -22.49
N PHE A 118 40.32 10.14 -21.36
CA PHE A 118 41.78 10.25 -21.30
C PHE A 118 42.49 9.27 -22.23
N LEU A 119 42.06 8.01 -22.24
CA LEU A 119 42.67 6.99 -23.11
C LEU A 119 42.38 7.25 -24.58
N GLU A 120 41.18 7.69 -24.92
CA GLU A 120 40.82 8.07 -26.29
C GLU A 120 41.70 9.21 -26.81
N ALA A 121 41.90 10.26 -25.99
CA ALA A 121 42.81 11.36 -26.35
C ALA A 121 44.25 10.88 -26.56
N LYS A 122 44.74 9.97 -25.71
CA LYS A 122 46.08 9.39 -25.84
C LYS A 122 46.24 8.53 -27.09
N VAL A 123 45.23 7.74 -27.43
CA VAL A 123 45.22 6.92 -28.65
C VAL A 123 45.19 7.83 -29.89
N ALA A 124 44.40 8.91 -29.87
CA ALA A 124 44.34 9.88 -30.96
C ALA A 124 45.71 10.55 -31.20
N ASP A 125 46.40 10.98 -30.15
CA ASP A 125 47.75 11.57 -30.23
C ASP A 125 48.78 10.58 -30.83
N TYR A 126 48.73 9.33 -30.39
CA TYR A 126 49.61 8.28 -30.92
C TYR A 126 49.36 7.99 -32.40
N LEU A 127 48.08 7.89 -32.81
CA LEU A 127 47.71 7.69 -34.21
C LEU A 127 48.12 8.88 -35.08
N GLN A 128 47.95 10.11 -34.59
CA GLN A 128 48.39 11.31 -35.30
C GLN A 128 49.92 11.33 -35.49
N THR A 129 50.67 10.94 -34.46
CA THR A 129 52.13 10.80 -34.54
C THR A 129 52.54 9.78 -35.59
N LEU A 130 51.90 8.61 -35.61
CA LEU A 130 52.16 7.58 -36.62
C LEU A 130 51.81 8.04 -38.04
N ALA A 131 50.69 8.76 -38.22
CA ALA A 131 50.32 9.32 -39.52
C ALA A 131 51.40 10.27 -40.05
N VAL A 132 51.90 11.19 -39.21
CA VAL A 132 53.01 12.09 -39.58
C VAL A 132 54.27 11.30 -39.95
N GLN A 133 54.60 10.24 -39.21
CA GLN A 133 55.76 9.38 -39.54
C GLN A 133 55.58 8.67 -40.89
N ILE A 134 54.37 8.19 -41.20
CA ILE A 134 54.04 7.57 -42.48
C ILE A 134 54.21 8.59 -43.61
N ASP A 135 53.68 9.80 -43.46
CA ASP A 135 53.82 10.86 -44.47
C ASP A 135 55.29 11.21 -44.74
N ILE A 136 56.09 11.34 -43.68
CA ILE A 136 57.54 11.59 -43.80
C ILE A 136 58.25 10.46 -44.56
N LEU A 137 57.96 9.20 -44.21
CA LEU A 137 58.57 8.04 -44.87
C LEU A 137 58.13 7.93 -46.33
N SER A 138 56.87 8.25 -46.63
CA SER A 138 56.34 8.28 -48.00
C SER A 138 57.09 9.29 -48.87
N VAL A 139 57.23 10.53 -48.39
CA VAL A 139 57.99 11.58 -49.09
C VAL A 139 59.46 11.16 -49.31
N LYS A 140 60.09 10.56 -48.31
CA LYS A 140 61.47 10.05 -48.44
C LYS A 140 61.57 8.96 -49.51
N TYR A 141 60.60 8.06 -49.57
CA TYR A 141 60.55 7.00 -50.56
C TYR A 141 60.37 7.53 -51.98
N GLU A 142 59.46 8.48 -52.20
CA GLU A 142 59.26 9.11 -53.51
C GLU A 142 60.54 9.81 -54.00
N LEU A 143 61.20 10.61 -53.15
CA LEU A 143 62.45 11.27 -53.49
C LEU A 143 63.57 10.29 -53.90
N GLU A 144 63.72 9.17 -53.18
CA GLU A 144 64.75 8.17 -53.51
C GLU A 144 64.39 7.40 -54.79
N SER A 145 63.10 7.11 -54.99
CA SER A 145 62.58 6.50 -56.22
C SER A 145 62.87 7.37 -57.44
N ASP A 146 62.56 8.67 -57.37
CA ASP A 146 62.79 9.63 -58.46
C ASP A 146 64.26 9.69 -58.85
N ARG A 147 65.16 9.79 -57.86
CA ARG A 147 66.61 9.73 -58.09
C ARG A 147 67.05 8.42 -58.74
N GLY A 148 66.48 7.29 -58.32
CA GLY A 148 66.73 5.99 -58.94
C GLY A 148 66.32 5.94 -60.42
N GLN A 149 65.17 6.52 -60.76
CA GLN A 149 64.69 6.65 -62.13
C GLN A 149 65.62 7.51 -62.99
N GLU A 150 66.16 8.61 -62.45
CA GLU A 150 67.12 9.48 -63.13
C GLU A 150 68.48 8.81 -63.40
N LEU A 151 68.98 8.00 -62.45
CA LEU A 151 70.27 7.32 -62.57
C LEU A 151 70.26 6.14 -63.56
N ALA A 152 69.12 5.44 -63.70
CA ALA A 152 68.98 4.27 -64.58
C ALA A 152 69.43 4.50 -66.05
N PRO A 153 69.00 5.57 -66.76
CA PRO A 153 69.47 5.84 -68.11
C PRO A 153 70.97 6.19 -68.16
N LEU A 154 71.52 6.87 -67.14
CA LEU A 154 72.95 7.17 -67.07
C LEU A 154 73.79 5.89 -66.96
N LEU A 155 73.36 4.95 -66.11
CA LEU A 155 74.01 3.65 -65.99
C LEU A 155 73.98 2.86 -67.32
N ARG A 156 72.84 2.89 -68.04
CA ARG A 156 72.73 2.27 -69.38
C ARG A 156 73.72 2.89 -70.36
N LYS A 157 73.83 4.22 -70.41
CA LYS A 157 74.82 4.92 -71.25
C LYS A 157 76.25 4.51 -70.92
N ILE A 158 76.61 4.48 -69.63
CA ILE A 158 77.95 4.07 -69.17
C ILE A 158 78.26 2.62 -69.60
N LYS A 159 77.32 1.68 -69.44
CA LYS A 159 77.52 0.28 -69.88
C LYS A 159 77.82 0.18 -71.38
N VAL A 160 77.05 0.88 -72.22
CA VAL A 160 77.27 0.91 -73.68
C VAL A 160 78.65 1.47 -74.01
N LEU A 161 79.04 2.59 -73.39
CA LEU A 161 80.35 3.19 -73.59
C LEU A 161 81.48 2.28 -73.12
N SER A 162 81.32 1.56 -72.01
CA SER A 162 82.32 0.61 -71.50
C SER A 162 82.53 -0.57 -72.44
N ILE A 163 81.45 -1.15 -72.98
CA ILE A 163 81.54 -2.22 -74.00
C ILE A 163 82.26 -1.70 -75.25
N ARG A 164 81.90 -0.50 -75.71
CA ARG A 164 82.56 0.14 -76.86
C ARG A 164 84.05 0.36 -76.61
N ALA A 165 84.42 0.89 -75.45
CA ALA A 165 85.82 1.12 -75.08
C ALA A 165 86.63 -0.19 -75.02
N LYS A 166 86.04 -1.26 -74.47
CA LYS A 166 86.68 -2.59 -74.46
C LYS A 166 86.90 -3.19 -75.84
N SER A 167 86.16 -2.79 -76.87
CA SER A 167 86.37 -3.24 -78.25
C SER A 167 87.58 -2.57 -78.93
N TYR A 168 88.14 -1.51 -78.33
CA TYR A 168 89.31 -0.80 -78.85
C TYR A 168 90.62 -1.18 -78.12
N MET A 169 90.56 -2.17 -77.24
CA MET A 169 91.69 -2.78 -76.53
C MET A 169 91.83 -4.22 -77.00
#